data_AF-A0A5B2VUD9-F1
#
_entry.id   AF-A0A5B2VUD9-F1
#
_cell.length_a   1.000
_cell.length_b   1.000
_cell.length_c   1.000
_cell.angle_alpha   90.00
_cell.angle_beta   90.00
_cell.angle_gamma   90.00
#
_symmetry.space_group_name_H-M   'P 1'
#
loop_
_entity.id
_entity.type
_entity.pdbx_description
1 polymer ?
#
loop_
_entity_poly.entity_id
_entity_poly.type
_entity_poly.pdbx_seq_one_letter_code
_entity_poly.pdbx_strand_id
1 'polypeptide(L)'
;MIKKSAFTLPFPITGTTWGTPTAGGPAGNYIDYEIHGSGDVPTSVTLYDNRVSPHTQIASYMFTTSSPNVYTATGMKSVTTITAIQLHVNSAYSNGYLVEVIGL
;
A
#
# COMPACT_ATOMS: atom_id res chain seq x y z
N MET A 1 -9.90 -14.60 -6.85
CA MET A 1 -11.06 -14.92 -5.99
C MET A 1 -11.22 -13.80 -4.98
N ILE A 2 -12.30 -13.02 -5.05
CA ILE A 2 -12.56 -11.91 -4.11
C ILE A 2 -13.27 -12.49 -2.89
N LYS A 3 -12.64 -12.46 -1.71
CA LYS A 3 -13.25 -12.92 -0.45
C LYS A 3 -14.29 -11.90 0.01
N LYS A 4 -15.54 -12.34 0.11
CA LYS A 4 -16.74 -11.55 0.47
C LYS A 4 -16.96 -11.49 1.98
N SER A 5 -15.90 -11.28 2.76
CA SER A 5 -15.99 -11.11 4.20
C SER A 5 -15.26 -9.82 4.56
N ALA A 6 -16.03 -8.86 5.06
CA ALA A 6 -15.50 -7.64 5.65
C ALA A 6 -14.49 -7.98 6.73
N PHE A 7 -13.26 -7.51 6.59
CA PHE A 7 -12.27 -7.53 7.65
C PHE A 7 -11.97 -6.08 8.01
N THR A 8 -12.25 -5.71 9.26
CA THR A 8 -11.62 -4.55 9.88
C THR A 8 -10.17 -4.91 10.11
N LEU A 9 -9.26 -4.37 9.30
CA LEU A 9 -7.83 -4.56 9.48
C LEU A 9 -7.34 -3.49 10.47
N PRO A 10 -6.84 -3.88 11.67
CA PRO A 10 -6.20 -2.91 12.54
C PRO A 10 -4.93 -2.39 11.85
N PHE A 11 -4.64 -1.11 12.03
CA PHE A 11 -3.32 -0.60 11.66
C PHE A 11 -2.23 -1.23 12.54
N PRO A 12 -1.03 -1.48 11.98
CA PRO A 12 -0.67 -1.28 10.58
C PRO A 12 -1.27 -2.36 9.65
N ILE A 13 -1.66 -1.94 8.45
CA ILE A 13 -2.08 -2.88 7.39
C ILE A 13 -0.83 -3.30 6.63
N THR A 14 -0.46 -4.56 6.72
CA THR A 14 0.70 -5.12 6.01
C THR A 14 0.28 -5.93 4.79
N GLY A 15 1.16 -6.01 3.80
CA GLY A 15 0.98 -6.91 2.67
C GLY A 15 2.14 -6.86 1.71
N THR A 16 2.01 -7.59 0.61
CA THR A 16 3.01 -7.64 -0.45
C THR A 16 2.36 -7.30 -1.79
N THR A 17 3.10 -6.61 -2.63
CA THR A 17 2.68 -6.26 -3.98
C THR A 17 3.78 -6.57 -4.98
N TRP A 18 3.40 -6.71 -6.25
CA TRP A 18 4.37 -6.72 -7.33
C TRP A 18 5.01 -5.35 -7.48
N GLY A 19 6.31 -5.33 -7.73
CA GLY A 19 7.08 -4.12 -8.01
C GLY A 19 8.57 -4.34 -7.76
N THR A 20 9.42 -3.50 -8.34
CA THR A 20 10.86 -3.55 -8.09
C THR A 20 11.29 -2.39 -7.20
N PRO A 21 12.15 -2.58 -6.18
CA PRO A 21 12.75 -1.50 -5.37
C PRO A 21 13.68 -0.57 -6.14
N THR A 22 13.77 -0.73 -7.46
CA THR A 22 14.55 0.10 -8.37
C THR A 22 13.79 0.12 -9.68
N ALA A 23 13.32 1.29 -10.11
CA ALA A 23 12.63 1.43 -11.39
C ALA A 23 13.49 0.88 -12.53
N GLY A 24 12.95 -0.04 -13.34
CA GLY A 24 13.71 -0.73 -14.40
C GLY A 24 14.56 -1.93 -13.93
N GLY A 25 14.44 -2.33 -12.65
CA GLY A 25 15.05 -3.55 -12.14
C GLY A 25 14.46 -4.83 -12.76
N PRO A 26 15.08 -6.00 -12.52
CA PRO A 26 14.60 -7.27 -13.07
C PRO A 26 13.16 -7.56 -12.64
N ALA A 27 12.34 -8.05 -13.57
CA ALA A 27 10.96 -8.44 -13.31
C ALA A 27 10.88 -9.58 -12.29
N GLY A 28 9.75 -9.66 -11.57
CA GLY A 28 9.48 -10.78 -10.66
C GLY A 28 9.74 -10.50 -9.18
N ASN A 29 10.01 -9.26 -8.80
CA ASN A 29 10.21 -8.89 -7.40
C ASN A 29 8.90 -8.46 -6.73
N TYR A 30 8.85 -8.71 -5.43
CA TYR A 30 7.79 -8.27 -4.55
C TYR A 30 8.31 -7.09 -3.72
N ILE A 31 7.41 -6.19 -3.34
CA ILE A 31 7.66 -5.13 -2.37
C ILE A 31 6.68 -5.36 -1.23
N ASP A 32 7.21 -5.35 -0.01
CA ASP A 32 6.36 -5.38 1.18
C ASP A 32 5.92 -3.95 1.48
N TYR A 33 4.70 -3.79 1.97
CA TYR A 33 4.19 -2.51 2.42
C TYR A 33 3.63 -2.60 3.83
N GLU A 34 3.77 -1.50 4.56
CA GLU A 34 3.16 -1.26 5.86
C GLU A 34 2.42 0.07 5.81
N ILE A 35 1.09 0.02 5.92
CA ILE A 35 0.23 1.21 5.95
C ILE A 35 -0.09 1.54 7.41
N HIS A 36 0.15 2.78 7.80
CA HIS A 36 -0.16 3.29 9.13
C HIS A 36 -1.40 4.18 9.10
N GLY A 37 -2.02 4.34 10.27
CA GLY A 37 -3.21 5.17 10.43
C GLY A 37 -3.83 5.00 11.82
N SER A 38 -5.01 5.59 11.99
CA SER A 38 -5.83 5.45 13.20
C SER A 38 -7.31 5.55 12.87
N GLY A 39 -8.14 4.77 13.57
CA GLY A 39 -9.57 4.69 13.29
C GLY A 39 -9.80 4.25 11.85
N ASP A 40 -10.48 5.09 11.07
CA ASP A 40 -10.76 4.88 9.64
C ASP A 40 -9.82 5.69 8.72
N VAL A 41 -8.78 6.35 9.26
CA VAL A 41 -7.95 7.31 8.54
C VAL A 41 -6.52 6.80 8.37
N PRO A 42 -6.08 6.43 7.15
CA PRO A 42 -4.68 6.13 6.87
C PRO A 42 -3.84 7.41 6.83
N THR A 43 -2.58 7.31 7.23
CA THR A 43 -1.64 8.43 7.30
C THR A 43 -0.46 8.25 6.35
N SER A 44 0.15 7.07 6.32
CA SER A 44 1.31 6.80 5.46
C SER A 44 1.38 5.35 5.01
N VAL A 45 2.18 5.11 3.98
CA VAL A 45 2.62 3.78 3.55
C VAL A 45 4.14 3.75 3.50
N THR A 46 4.74 2.74 4.12
CA THR A 46 6.16 2.45 4.08
C THR A 46 6.39 1.22 3.21
N LEU A 47 7.35 1.29 2.29
CA LEU A 47 7.71 0.20 1.39
C LEU A 47 9.03 -0.42 1.84
N TYR A 48 9.14 -1.74 1.73
CA TYR A 48 10.33 -2.51 2.10
C TYR A 48 10.78 -3.42 0.96
N ASP A 49 12.11 -3.53 0.81
CA ASP A 49 12.76 -4.47 -0.08
C ASP A 49 12.82 -5.83 0.63
N ASN A 50 12.06 -6.80 0.11
CA ASN A 50 12.00 -8.14 0.67
C ASN A 50 13.05 -9.10 0.08
N ARG A 51 13.97 -8.61 -0.76
CA ARG A 51 15.12 -9.38 -1.25
C ARG A 51 16.23 -9.51 -0.21
N VAL A 52 16.22 -8.66 0.81
CA VAL A 52 17.22 -8.60 1.88
C VAL A 52 16.56 -8.98 3.20
N SER A 53 17.26 -9.73 4.05
CA SER A 53 16.81 -10.07 5.39
C SER A 53 17.75 -9.42 6.41
N PRO A 54 17.26 -8.53 7.30
CA PRO A 54 15.86 -8.12 7.43
C PRO A 54 15.40 -7.21 6.28
N HIS A 55 14.08 -7.20 6.02
CA HIS A 55 13.50 -6.37 4.96
C HIS A 55 13.86 -4.91 5.23
N THR A 56 14.43 -4.25 4.22
CA THR A 56 14.99 -2.91 4.38
C THR A 56 14.01 -1.88 3.85
N GLN A 57 13.76 -0.82 4.63
CA GLN A 57 12.89 0.27 4.22
C GLN A 57 13.45 0.95 2.95
N ILE A 58 12.61 1.06 1.92
CA ILE A 58 12.90 1.74 0.65
C ILE A 58 12.53 3.21 0.78
N ALA A 59 11.27 3.47 1.16
CA ALA A 59 10.70 4.81 1.20
C ALA A 59 9.39 4.81 2.01
N SER A 60 8.93 6.00 2.40
CA SER A 60 7.63 6.21 3.01
C SER A 60 6.91 7.39 2.35
N TYR A 61 5.60 7.25 2.15
CA TYR A 61 4.77 8.21 1.44
C TYR A 61 3.53 8.53 2.25
N MET A 62 3.14 9.81 2.27
CA MET A 62 1.92 10.25 2.93
C MET A 62 0.71 9.99 2.05
N PHE A 63 -0.38 9.57 2.68
CA PHE A 63 -1.69 9.53 2.02
C PHE A 63 -2.28 10.94 1.95
N THR A 64 -2.98 11.20 0.84
CA THR A 64 -3.83 12.39 0.67
C THR A 64 -5.23 11.95 0.27
N THR A 65 -6.26 12.61 0.80
CA THR A 65 -7.65 12.31 0.44
C THR A 65 -7.92 12.79 -0.99
N SER A 66 -8.09 11.85 -1.91
CA SER A 66 -8.37 12.15 -3.33
C SER A 66 -9.87 12.23 -3.64
N SER A 67 -10.69 11.56 -2.82
CA SER A 67 -12.16 11.53 -2.89
C SER A 67 -12.68 11.13 -1.50
N PRO A 68 -13.96 11.37 -1.14
CA PRO A 68 -14.50 10.83 0.10
C PRO A 68 -14.16 9.36 0.28
N ASN A 69 -13.53 9.03 1.41
CA ASN A 69 -13.08 7.68 1.78
C ASN A 69 -12.03 7.03 0.85
N VAL A 70 -11.40 7.78 -0.05
CA VAL A 70 -10.31 7.30 -0.90
C VAL A 70 -9.05 8.09 -0.62
N TYR A 71 -8.01 7.38 -0.21
CA TYR A 71 -6.72 7.92 0.16
C TYR A 71 -5.67 7.45 -0.83
N THR A 72 -4.96 8.38 -1.46
CA THR A 72 -3.92 8.07 -2.45
C THR A 72 -2.56 8.54 -1.96
N ALA A 73 -1.57 7.64 -1.97
CA ALA A 73 -0.16 7.95 -1.85
C ALA A 73 0.49 7.86 -3.24
N THR A 74 1.36 8.81 -3.58
CA THR A 74 2.04 8.90 -4.89
C THR A 74 3.54 9.21 -4.73
N GLY A 75 4.27 9.31 -5.83
CA GLY A 75 5.70 9.66 -5.83
C GLY A 75 6.66 8.45 -5.77
N MET A 76 6.11 7.23 -5.87
CA MET A 76 6.87 5.99 -5.71
C MET A 76 7.66 5.60 -6.96
N LYS A 77 7.33 6.15 -8.14
CA LYS A 77 7.97 5.83 -9.43
C LYS A 77 9.46 6.17 -9.52
N SER A 78 9.96 7.07 -8.66
CA SER A 78 11.38 7.44 -8.65
C SER A 78 12.28 6.36 -8.05
N VAL A 79 11.72 5.50 -7.19
CA VAL A 79 12.45 4.46 -6.46
C VAL A 79 11.86 3.07 -6.67
N THR A 80 10.63 2.96 -7.18
CA THR A 80 9.98 1.69 -7.51
C THR A 80 9.32 1.74 -8.88
N THR A 81 8.78 0.61 -9.36
CA THR A 81 7.87 0.61 -10.53
C THR A 81 6.45 1.03 -10.18
N ILE A 82 6.10 1.16 -8.91
CA ILE A 82 4.72 1.47 -8.48
C ILE A 82 4.44 2.95 -8.73
N THR A 83 3.28 3.26 -9.31
CA THR A 83 2.84 4.66 -9.54
C THR A 83 2.19 5.26 -8.31
N ALA A 84 1.29 4.51 -7.68
CA ALA A 84 0.53 4.94 -6.51
C ALA A 84 0.01 3.75 -5.71
N ILE A 85 -0.34 4.00 -4.45
CA ILE A 85 -1.14 3.09 -3.63
C ILE A 85 -2.40 3.84 -3.21
N GLN A 86 -3.55 3.20 -3.39
CA GLN A 86 -4.84 3.70 -2.97
C GLN A 86 -5.41 2.84 -1.85
N LEU A 87 -5.99 3.50 -0.87
CA LEU A 87 -6.77 2.88 0.19
C LEU A 87 -8.20 3.38 0.10
N HIS A 88 -9.13 2.46 -0.11
CA HIS A 88 -10.56 2.74 -0.11
C HIS A 88 -11.13 2.29 1.23
N VAL A 89 -11.72 3.23 1.96
CA VAL A 89 -12.40 2.98 3.24
C VAL A 89 -13.88 2.76 2.92
N ASN A 90 -14.38 1.55 3.13
CA ASN A 90 -15.73 1.21 2.73
C ASN A 90 -16.63 1.02 3.95
N SER A 91 -17.64 1.89 4.10
CA SER A 91 -18.66 1.78 5.15
C SER A 91 -19.71 0.70 4.84
N ALA A 92 -19.85 0.26 3.59
CA ALA A 92 -20.83 -0.75 3.17
C ALA A 92 -20.54 -2.16 3.69
N TYR A 93 -19.36 -2.36 4.29
CA TYR A 93 -18.92 -3.64 4.82
C TYR A 93 -18.70 -3.62 6.34
N SER A 94 -19.08 -2.55 7.06
CA SER A 94 -18.59 -2.22 8.42
C SER A 94 -17.07 -1.97 8.41
N ASN A 95 -16.66 -0.75 8.81
CA ASN A 95 -15.29 -0.21 8.88
C ASN A 95 -14.19 -1.16 8.36
N GLY A 96 -14.05 -1.22 7.04
CA GLY A 96 -13.14 -2.12 6.35
C GLY A 96 -12.35 -1.38 5.27
N TYR A 97 -11.16 -1.90 4.98
CA TYR A 97 -10.26 -1.32 3.99
C TYR A 97 -10.13 -2.22 2.76
N LEU A 98 -10.06 -1.58 1.60
CA LEU A 98 -9.57 -2.20 0.37
C LEU A 98 -8.29 -1.47 -0.05
N VAL A 99 -7.18 -2.21 -0.12
CA VAL A 99 -5.89 -1.72 -0.61
C VAL A 99 -5.79 -2.03 -2.10
N GLU A 100 -5.51 -1.02 -2.91
CA GLU A 100 -5.29 -1.14 -4.34
C GLU A 100 -3.92 -0.55 -4.69
N VAL A 101 -3.08 -1.32 -5.39
CA VAL A 101 -1.78 -0.85 -5.88
C VAL A 101 -1.90 -0.54 -7.36
N ILE A 102 -1.63 0.71 -7.74
CA ILE A 102 -1.87 1.21 -9.09
C ILE A 102 -0.57 1.26 -9.87
N GLY A 103 -0.55 0.45 -10.93
CA GLY A 103 0.44 0.45 -12.00
C GLY A 103 1.79 -0.16 -11.66
N LEU A 104 2.47 -0.62 -12.73
CA LEU A 104 3.87 -1.06 -12.83
C LEU A 104 4.46 -0.34 -14.05
#